data_AF-A0A7J9BUE9-F1
#
_entry.id   AF-A0A7J9BUE9-F1
#
_cell.length_a   1.000
_cell.length_b   1.000
_cell.length_c   1.000
_cell.angle_alpha   90.00
_cell.angle_beta   90.00
_cell.angle_gamma   90.00
#
_symmetry.space_group_name_H-M   'P 1'
#
loop_
_entity.id
_entity.type
_entity.pdbx_description
1 polymer ?
#
loop_
_entity_poly.entity_id
_entity_poly.type
_entity_poly.pdbx_seq_one_letter_code
_entity_poly.pdbx_strand_id
1 'polypeptide(L)'
;MEGGDSLKKSLALLHGVINGKIGHGLEAIVLQGLRVIHAEKGFMRFDFVVPNIVSDVDGNWHVGALATMLDLIGPVTTFSFANRVISTVDFNVSYYSTAKIQ
;
A
#
# COMPACT_ATOMS: atom_id res chain seq x y z
N MET A 1 6.39 -8.29 -25.92
CA MET A 1 6.53 -8.63 -24.48
C MET A 1 6.69 -7.34 -23.69
N GLU A 2 5.60 -6.63 -23.37
CA GLU A 2 5.66 -5.35 -22.63
C GLU A 2 5.12 -5.46 -21.18
N GLY A 3 4.43 -6.55 -20.84
CA GLY A 3 3.76 -6.69 -19.54
C GLY A 3 4.65 -6.98 -18.33
N GLY A 4 5.88 -7.47 -18.54
CA GLY A 4 6.81 -7.80 -17.45
C GLY A 4 7.57 -6.60 -16.89
N ASP A 5 7.65 -5.50 -17.65
CA ASP A 5 8.42 -4.31 -17.28
C ASP A 5 7.64 -3.42 -16.28
N SER A 6 6.34 -3.20 -16.53
CA SER A 6 5.48 -2.42 -15.65
C SER A 6 5.33 -3.03 -14.25
N LEU A 7 5.19 -4.36 -14.15
CA LEU A 7 5.13 -5.07 -12.87
C LEU A 7 6.42 -4.90 -12.07
N LYS A 8 7.59 -5.05 -12.71
CA LYS A 8 8.90 -4.83 -12.06
C LYS A 8 9.04 -3.40 -11.56
N LYS A 9 8.62 -2.41 -12.36
CA LYS A 9 8.61 -1.00 -11.98
C LYS A 9 7.69 -0.71 -10.81
N SER A 10 6.47 -1.28 -10.79
CA SER A 10 5.56 -1.17 -9.65
C SER A 10 6.16 -1.74 -8.37
N LEU A 11 6.77 -2.93 -8.44
CA LEU A 11 7.41 -3.55 -7.27
C LEU A 11 8.62 -2.74 -6.79
N ALA A 12 9.42 -2.18 -7.72
CA ALA A 12 10.52 -1.30 -7.37
C ALA A 12 10.03 -0.01 -6.70
N LEU A 13 8.96 0.59 -7.21
CA LEU A 13 8.31 1.76 -6.61
C LEU A 13 7.82 1.44 -5.19
N LEU A 14 7.07 0.35 -5.01
CA LEU A 14 6.56 -0.05 -3.70
C LEU A 14 7.69 -0.29 -2.69
N HIS A 15 8.73 -1.02 -3.08
CA HIS A 15 9.89 -1.24 -2.22
C HIS A 15 10.63 0.06 -1.90
N GLY A 16 10.66 1.02 -2.83
CA GLY A 16 11.21 2.34 -2.57
C GLY A 16 10.44 3.07 -1.47
N VAL A 17 9.11 3.04 -1.51
CA VAL A 17 8.24 3.65 -0.49
C VAL A 17 8.36 2.93 0.85
N ILE A 18 8.27 1.60 0.88
CA ILE A 18 8.39 0.80 2.13
C ILE A 18 9.72 1.06 2.84
N ASN A 19 10.81 1.22 2.10
CA ASN A 19 12.13 1.49 2.67
C ASN A 19 12.39 2.98 2.95
N GLY A 20 11.38 3.85 2.80
CA GLY A 20 11.51 5.29 3.02
C GLY A 20 12.43 6.01 2.02
N LYS A 21 12.76 5.37 0.89
CA LYS A 21 13.60 5.95 -0.17
C LYS A 21 12.80 6.87 -1.10
N ILE A 22 11.48 6.74 -1.09
CA ILE A 22 10.52 7.50 -1.90
C ILE A 22 9.42 8.00 -0.96
N GLY A 23 9.03 9.27 -1.08
CA GLY A 23 7.99 9.91 -0.25
C GLY A 23 8.56 10.75 0.89
N HIS A 24 7.73 10.97 1.92
CA HIS A 24 8.02 11.85 3.05
C HIS A 24 8.17 11.11 4.39
N GLY A 25 8.24 9.77 4.35
CA GLY A 25 8.52 8.91 5.50
C GLY A 25 7.26 8.46 6.25
N LEU A 26 6.17 9.23 6.20
CA LEU A 26 4.86 8.81 6.72
C LEU A 26 4.36 7.55 5.99
N GLU A 27 4.59 7.47 4.69
CA GLU A 27 4.24 6.33 3.85
C GLU A 27 4.98 5.07 4.31
N ALA A 28 6.26 5.19 4.66
CA ALA A 28 7.06 4.08 5.17
C ALA A 28 6.56 3.60 6.54
N ILE A 29 6.11 4.52 7.41
CA ILE A 29 5.50 4.17 8.70
C ILE A 29 4.19 3.40 8.49
N VAL A 30 3.32 3.89 7.60
CA VAL A 30 2.02 3.25 7.30
C VAL A 30 2.20 1.87 6.68
N LEU A 31 3.20 1.70 5.82
CA LEU A 31 3.49 0.42 5.16
C LEU A 31 4.45 -0.48 5.95
N GLN A 32 4.88 -0.08 7.15
CA GLN A 32 5.77 -0.90 7.96
C GLN A 32 5.10 -2.23 8.29
N GLY A 33 5.76 -3.34 7.97
CA GLY A 33 5.20 -4.69 8.14
C GLY A 33 4.44 -5.23 6.92
N LEU A 34 4.31 -4.45 5.84
CA LEU A 34 3.74 -4.90 4.57
C LEU A 34 4.72 -5.80 3.83
N ARG A 35 4.23 -6.96 3.40
CA ARG A 35 4.99 -7.93 2.59
C ARG A 35 4.19 -8.32 1.36
N VAL A 36 4.80 -8.21 0.19
CA VAL A 36 4.20 -8.70 -1.06
C VAL A 36 4.31 -10.22 -1.08
N ILE A 37 3.19 -10.93 -1.02
CA ILE A 37 3.16 -12.40 -1.06
C ILE A 37 2.85 -12.95 -2.45
N HIS A 38 2.18 -12.16 -3.28
CA HIS A 38 1.95 -12.48 -4.68
C HIS A 38 1.76 -11.19 -5.48
N ALA A 39 2.30 -11.15 -6.69
CA ALA A 39 2.13 -10.01 -7.58
C ALA A 39 2.11 -10.46 -9.03
N GLU A 40 1.09 -10.00 -9.75
CA GLU A 40 0.95 -10.14 -11.18
C GLU A 40 0.35 -8.85 -11.77
N LYS A 41 0.18 -8.81 -13.08
CA LYS A 41 -0.28 -7.60 -13.76
C LYS A 41 -1.71 -7.25 -13.33
N GLY A 42 -1.87 -6.15 -12.61
CA GLY A 42 -3.17 -5.64 -12.13
C GLY A 42 -3.65 -6.29 -10.83
N PHE A 43 -2.84 -7.16 -10.21
CA PHE A 43 -3.19 -7.81 -8.95
C PHE A 43 -1.97 -7.94 -8.05
N MET A 44 -2.11 -7.50 -6.80
CA MET A 44 -1.11 -7.69 -5.76
C MET A 44 -1.79 -8.16 -4.49
N ARG A 45 -1.20 -9.17 -3.85
CA ARG A 45 -1.63 -9.70 -2.57
C ARG A 45 -0.53 -9.47 -1.55
N PHE A 46 -0.93 -9.02 -0.38
CA PHE A 46 -0.02 -8.68 0.70
C PHE A 46 -0.36 -9.44 1.98
N ASP A 47 0.67 -9.74 2.76
CA ASP A 47 0.54 -9.93 4.19
C ASP A 47 0.84 -8.60 4.88
N PHE A 48 0.12 -8.29 5.94
CA PHE A 48 0.33 -7.06 6.70
C PHE A 48 0.22 -7.33 8.18
N VAL A 49 1.26 -6.90 8.92
CA VAL A 49 1.23 -6.82 10.39
C VAL A 49 1.14 -5.34 10.73
N VAL A 50 0.04 -4.95 11.38
CA VAL A 50 -0.21 -3.54 11.70
C VAL A 50 0.79 -3.07 12.77
N PRO A 51 1.59 -2.02 12.51
CA PRO A 51 2.55 -1.55 13.50
C PRO A 51 1.86 -0.71 14.59
N ASN A 52 2.32 -0.81 15.84
CA ASN A 52 1.70 -0.11 16.98
C ASN A 52 1.64 1.42 16.79
N ILE A 53 2.56 2.00 16.03
CA ILE A 53 2.61 3.44 15.78
C ILE A 53 1.41 3.98 14.98
N VAL A 54 0.68 3.11 14.26
CA VAL A 54 -0.53 3.48 13.52
C VAL A 54 -1.81 3.02 14.20
N SER A 55 -1.77 2.78 15.52
CA SER A 55 -2.96 2.49 16.29
C SER A 55 -3.73 3.75 16.65
N ASP A 56 -5.03 3.62 16.86
CA ASP A 56 -5.86 4.62 17.54
C ASP A 56 -5.69 4.54 19.07
N VAL A 57 -6.44 5.39 19.78
CA VAL A 57 -6.43 5.47 21.25
C VAL A 57 -6.94 4.21 21.95
N ASP A 58 -7.70 3.38 21.23
CA ASP A 58 -8.31 2.13 21.73
C ASP A 58 -7.48 0.90 21.35
N GLY A 59 -6.30 1.10 20.76
CA GLY A 59 -5.41 0.03 20.31
C GLY A 59 -5.93 -0.73 19.08
N ASN A 60 -6.85 -0.14 18.30
CA ASN A 60 -7.18 -0.66 16.98
C ASN A 60 -6.28 -0.02 15.92
N TRP A 61 -6.23 -0.61 14.74
CA TRP A 61 -5.64 0.05 13.59
C TRP A 61 -6.41 1.33 13.25
N HIS A 62 -5.70 2.46 13.25
CA HIS A 62 -6.30 3.75 12.93
C HIS A 62 -6.85 3.75 11.49
N VAL A 63 -8.14 4.07 11.35
CA VAL A 63 -8.84 4.05 10.06
C VAL A 63 -8.18 4.93 9.00
N GLY A 64 -7.63 6.09 9.39
CA GLY A 64 -6.86 6.94 8.49
C GLY A 64 -5.58 6.28 7.97
N ALA A 65 -4.89 5.50 8.80
CA ALA A 65 -3.69 4.78 8.37
C ALA A 65 -4.05 3.62 7.42
N LEU A 66 -5.18 2.95 7.66
CA LEU A 66 -5.72 1.95 6.74
C LEU A 66 -6.04 2.57 5.37
N ALA A 67 -6.76 3.70 5.36
CA ALA A 67 -7.04 4.45 4.13
C ALA A 67 -5.77 4.85 3.39
N THR A 68 -4.77 5.41 4.08
CA THR A 68 -3.48 5.78 3.49
C THR A 68 -2.76 4.55 2.91
N MET A 69 -2.78 3.41 3.60
CA MET A 69 -2.20 2.18 3.07
C MET A 69 -2.84 1.79 1.73
N LEU A 70 -4.17 1.84 1.63
CA LEU A 70 -4.92 1.55 0.41
C LEU A 70 -4.58 2.54 -0.72
N ASP A 71 -4.48 3.82 -0.40
CA ASP A 71 -4.12 4.88 -1.36
C ASP A 71 -2.66 4.78 -1.83
N LEU A 72 -1.77 4.15 -1.07
CA LEU A 72 -0.40 3.87 -1.50
C LEU A 72 -0.31 2.64 -2.41
N ILE A 73 -0.99 1.54 -2.07
CA ILE A 73 -0.89 0.28 -2.84
C ILE A 73 -1.79 0.26 -4.08
N GLY A 74 -2.90 0.99 -4.08
CA GLY A 74 -3.86 1.05 -5.19
C GLY A 74 -3.26 1.59 -6.49
N PRO A 75 -2.66 2.79 -6.50
CA PRO A 75 -1.97 3.34 -7.66
C PRO A 75 -0.81 2.47 -8.14
N VAL A 76 -0.05 1.85 -7.21
CA VAL A 76 1.05 0.95 -7.57
C VAL A 76 0.55 -0.30 -8.30
N THR A 77 -0.53 -0.91 -7.78
CA THR A 77 -1.19 -2.07 -8.42
C THR A 77 -1.76 -1.67 -9.77
N THR A 78 -2.34 -0.48 -9.88
CA THR A 78 -2.88 0.06 -11.15
C THR A 78 -1.76 0.29 -12.17
N PHE A 79 -0.65 0.88 -11.75
CA PHE A 79 0.53 1.10 -12.60
C PHE A 79 1.04 -0.21 -13.20
N SER A 80 0.96 -1.31 -12.43
CA SER A 80 1.47 -2.61 -12.87
C SER A 80 0.79 -3.09 -14.15
N PHE A 81 -0.47 -2.70 -14.39
CA PHE A 81 -1.20 -3.04 -15.61
C PHE A 81 -1.24 -1.91 -16.64
N ALA A 82 -1.41 -0.67 -16.19
CA ALA A 82 -1.65 0.49 -17.04
C ALA A 82 -0.36 1.11 -17.63
N ASN A 83 0.78 0.88 -16.99
CA ASN A 83 2.12 1.34 -17.40
C ASN A 83 2.18 2.85 -17.74
N ARG A 84 1.47 3.69 -16.97
CA ARG A 84 1.44 5.15 -17.10
C ARG A 84 1.34 5.78 -15.72
N VAL A 85 1.71 7.06 -15.59
CA VAL A 85 1.55 7.80 -14.33
C VAL A 85 0.09 7.72 -13.86
N ILE A 86 -0.11 7.29 -12.62
CA ILE A 86 -1.43 7.17 -11.98
C ILE A 86 -1.49 8.16 -10.82
N SER A 87 -2.63 8.84 -10.70
CA SER A 87 -2.99 9.64 -9.53
C SER A 87 -4.37 9.19 -9.06
N THR A 88 -4.56 9.04 -7.76
CA THR A 88 -5.89 8.90 -7.18
C THR A 88 -6.64 10.22 -7.37
N VAL A 89 -7.83 10.16 -7.97
CA VAL A 89 -8.68 11.34 -8.23
C VAL A 89 -9.86 11.42 -7.28
N ASP A 90 -10.32 10.26 -6.82
CA ASP A 90 -11.37 10.09 -5.83
C ASP A 90 -11.04 8.83 -5.02
N PHE A 91 -11.31 8.88 -3.72
CA PHE A 91 -11.05 7.77 -2.81
C PHE A 91 -12.21 7.63 -1.84
N ASN A 92 -12.95 6.53 -1.98
CA ASN A 92 -14.01 6.16 -1.07
C ASN A 92 -13.66 4.84 -0.36
N VAL A 93 -13.83 4.83 0.95
CA VAL A 93 -13.55 3.66 1.79
C VAL A 93 -14.69 3.46 2.77
N SER A 94 -15.12 2.20 2.93
CA SER A 94 -16.12 1.79 3.91
C SER A 94 -15.46 0.90 4.96
N TYR A 95 -15.65 1.24 6.23
CA TYR A 95 -15.10 0.50 7.37
C TYR A 95 -16.18 -0.41 7.97
N TYR A 96 -16.03 -1.71 7.79
CA TYR A 96 -17.03 -2.69 8.22
C TYR A 96 -16.81 -3.24 9.62
N SER A 97 -15.56 -3.20 10.11
CA SER A 97 -15.19 -3.68 11.44
C SER A 97 -13.89 -3.04 11.91
N THR A 98 -13.63 -3.10 13.22
CA THR A 98 -12.35 -2.70 13.78
C THR A 98 -11.30 -3.79 13.54
N ALA A 99 -10.12 -3.38 13.09
CA ALA A 99 -8.96 -4.27 12.98
C ALA A 99 -8.08 -4.07 14.22
N LYS A 100 -7.77 -5.14 14.95
CA LYS A 100 -6.86 -5.08 16.10
C LYS A 100 -5.40 -5.14 15.64
N ILE A 101 -4.55 -4.38 16.30
CA ILE A 101 -3.09 -4.59 16.20
C ILE A 101 -2.73 -5.91 16.91
N GLN A 102 -1.67 -6.58 16.46
CA GLN A 102 -1.25 -7.87 16.98
C GLN A 102 -0.16 -7.73 18.04
#